data_AF-A0A7S1SAI4-F1
#
_entry.id   AF-A0A7S1SAI4-F1
#
_cell.length_a   1.000
_cell.length_b   1.000
_cell.length_c   1.000
_cell.angle_alpha   90.00
_cell.angle_beta   90.00
_cell.angle_gamma   90.00
#
_symmetry.space_group_name_H-M   'P 1'
#
loop_
_entity.id
_entity.type
_entity.pdbx_description
1 polymer ?
#
loop_
_entity_poly.entity_id
_entity_poly.type
_entity_poly.pdbx_seq_one_letter_code
_entity_poly.pdbx_strand_id
1 'polypeptide(L)'
;MLWIAEEAFNAALPPGWTEHQDDQGRVYFHNASTGESTWRHPMDELFREIVDYQRRVVKSGGFWQIEDEIAELEENIRLNLADWMELYDEHGEKFFYNRKNDESRFDDPRMAVYHSLYARIKLVAKMKERLPVLARAPRPAEPSEQDIMIQRRVEEEEKRYLAYLIKIQSFARVILSKRKVRLMQALRTVQKGPQPLRGKLRLRMEKLGPGGGKELVLSQTTGHRRHRAATKIQARMRGML
;
A
#
# COMPACT_ATOMS: atom_id res chain seq x y z
N MET A 1 5.23 8.23 -26.46
CA MET A 1 4.56 8.92 -25.34
C MET A 1 4.46 10.44 -25.53
N LEU A 2 5.17 11.04 -26.50
CA LEU A 2 5.13 12.49 -26.76
C LEU A 2 3.72 13.05 -26.97
N TRP A 3 2.84 12.28 -27.62
CA TRP A 3 1.43 12.64 -27.84
C TRP A 3 0.65 12.89 -26.53
N ILE A 4 0.97 12.20 -25.42
CA ILE A 4 0.28 12.42 -24.14
C ILE A 4 0.70 13.77 -23.55
N ALA A 5 1.97 14.13 -23.69
CA ALA A 5 2.48 15.43 -23.24
C ALA A 5 1.88 16.58 -24.05
N GLU A 6 1.72 16.39 -25.36
CA GLU A 6 1.05 17.35 -26.24
C GLU A 6 -0.42 17.54 -25.86
N GLU A 7 -1.14 16.45 -25.56
CA GLU A 7 -2.52 16.53 -25.06
C GLU A 7 -2.61 17.17 -23.68
N ALA A 8 -1.65 16.90 -22.80
CA ALA A 8 -1.61 17.50 -21.47
C ALA A 8 -1.42 19.02 -21.53
N PHE A 9 -0.59 19.49 -22.46
CA PHE A 9 -0.36 20.92 -22.66
C PHE A 9 -1.58 21.65 -23.23
N ASN A 10 -2.35 21.00 -24.11
CA ASN A 10 -3.54 21.57 -24.74
C ASN A 10 -4.85 21.21 -23.99
N ALA A 11 -4.75 20.64 -22.79
CA ALA A 11 -5.90 20.15 -22.05
C ALA A 11 -6.77 21.31 -21.55
N ALA A 12 -8.07 21.21 -21.75
CA ALA A 12 -9.01 22.13 -21.10
C ALA A 12 -9.07 21.85 -19.60
N LEU A 13 -9.25 22.92 -18.80
CA LEU A 13 -9.44 22.79 -17.37
C LEU A 13 -10.79 22.15 -17.03
N PRO A 14 -10.86 21.36 -15.95
CA PRO A 14 -12.13 20.82 -15.46
C PRO A 14 -13.11 21.92 -15.04
N PRO A 15 -14.42 21.62 -14.99
CA PRO A 15 -15.42 22.53 -14.45
C PRO A 15 -15.03 23.04 -13.05
N GLY A 16 -15.18 24.35 -12.84
CA GLY A 16 -14.81 25.01 -11.58
C GLY A 16 -13.34 25.45 -11.49
N TRP A 17 -12.44 24.93 -12.34
CA TRP A 17 -11.03 25.34 -12.35
C TRP A 17 -10.76 26.47 -13.33
N THR A 18 -9.89 27.39 -12.91
CA THR A 18 -9.48 28.57 -13.69
C THR A 18 -7.98 28.77 -13.58
N GLU A 19 -7.36 29.25 -14.66
CA GLU A 19 -5.93 29.59 -14.70
C GLU A 19 -5.73 31.05 -14.31
N HIS A 20 -4.75 31.30 -13.45
CA HIS A 20 -4.37 32.62 -12.97
C HIS A 20 -2.84 32.76 -12.99
N GLN A 21 -2.35 33.99 -12.94
CA GLN A 21 -0.91 34.28 -12.82
C GLN A 21 -0.66 35.06 -11.53
N ASP A 22 0.41 34.71 -10.82
CA ASP A 22 0.86 35.48 -9.66
C ASP A 22 1.63 36.73 -10.09
N ASP A 23 1.98 37.59 -9.11
CA ASP A 23 2.76 38.81 -9.34
C ASP A 23 4.15 38.56 -9.95
N GLN A 24 4.63 37.31 -9.92
CA GLN A 24 5.90 36.87 -10.51
C GLN A 24 5.73 36.26 -11.91
N GLY A 25 4.51 36.26 -12.47
CA GLY A 25 4.19 35.69 -13.77
C GLY A 25 4.14 34.16 -13.79
N ARG A 26 4.08 33.50 -12.63
CA ARG A 26 3.94 32.05 -12.53
C ARG A 26 2.46 31.68 -12.60
N VAL A 27 2.17 30.69 -13.45
CA VAL A 27 0.81 30.16 -13.60
C VAL A 27 0.43 29.30 -12.40
N TYR A 28 -0.75 29.54 -11.85
CA TYR A 28 -1.40 28.69 -10.86
C TYR A 28 -2.87 28.46 -11.24
N PHE A 29 -3.45 27.39 -10.73
CA PHE A 29 -4.83 27.00 -10.98
C PHE A 29 -5.65 27.20 -9.72
N HIS A 30 -6.85 27.76 -9.85
CA HIS A 30 -7.77 28.01 -8.75
C HIS A 30 -9.13 27.36 -9.04
N ASN A 31 -9.63 26.60 -8.07
CA ASN A 31 -10.96 26.02 -8.09
C ASN A 31 -11.96 26.96 -7.41
N ALA A 32 -12.86 27.56 -8.17
CA ALA A 32 -13.86 28.48 -7.65
C ALA A 32 -14.89 27.80 -6.74
N SER A 33 -15.15 26.50 -6.94
CA SER A 33 -16.14 25.76 -6.14
C SER A 33 -15.61 25.35 -4.77
N THR A 34 -14.31 25.03 -4.65
CA THR A 34 -13.70 24.59 -3.38
C THR A 34 -12.83 25.66 -2.72
N GLY A 35 -12.45 26.71 -3.45
CA GLY A 35 -11.48 27.71 -3.00
C GLY A 35 -10.03 27.20 -2.96
N GLU A 36 -9.75 26.03 -3.53
CA GLU A 36 -8.41 25.44 -3.56
C GLU A 36 -7.55 26.04 -4.68
N SER A 37 -6.26 26.23 -4.42
CA SER A 37 -5.29 26.70 -5.41
C SER A 37 -4.11 25.72 -5.55
N THR A 38 -3.69 25.40 -6.76
CA THR A 38 -2.61 24.46 -7.04
C THR A 38 -1.65 24.99 -8.09
N TRP A 39 -0.36 24.66 -7.95
CA TRP A 39 0.67 24.96 -8.96
C TRP A 39 0.76 23.89 -10.05
N ARG A 40 0.08 22.76 -9.85
CA ARG A 40 0.01 21.64 -10.80
C ARG A 40 -1.32 21.68 -11.52
N HIS A 41 -1.33 21.24 -12.78
CA HIS A 41 -2.56 21.21 -13.55
C HIS A 41 -3.52 20.17 -12.93
N PRO A 42 -4.80 20.48 -12.73
CA PRO A 42 -5.75 19.60 -12.02
C PRO A 42 -5.93 18.22 -12.69
N MET A 43 -5.59 18.10 -13.98
CA MET A 43 -5.63 16.84 -14.73
C MET A 43 -4.28 16.11 -14.81
N ASP A 44 -3.23 16.58 -14.13
CA ASP A 44 -1.89 15.95 -14.17
C ASP A 44 -1.92 14.48 -13.74
N GLU A 45 -2.75 14.14 -12.74
CA GLU A 45 -2.88 12.76 -12.29
C GLU A 45 -3.49 11.87 -13.38
N LEU A 46 -4.52 12.37 -14.08
CA LEU A 46 -5.11 11.67 -15.21
C LEU A 46 -4.07 11.41 -16.30
N PHE A 47 -3.24 12.38 -16.66
CA PHE A 47 -2.22 12.17 -17.69
C PHE A 47 -1.18 11.14 -17.26
N ARG A 48 -0.82 11.09 -15.97
CA ARG A 48 0.07 10.06 -15.42
C ARG A 48 -0.56 8.67 -15.54
N GLU A 49 -1.83 8.52 -15.16
CA GLU A 49 -2.57 7.27 -15.32
C GLU A 49 -2.60 6.82 -16.80
N ILE A 50 -2.82 7.74 -17.74
CA ILE A 50 -2.85 7.44 -19.17
C ILE A 50 -1.48 6.98 -19.68
N VAL A 51 -0.37 7.52 -19.16
CA VAL A 51 0.98 7.00 -19.45
C VAL A 51 1.13 5.56 -18.97
N ASP A 52 0.64 5.27 -17.76
CA ASP A 52 0.69 3.92 -17.21
C ASP A 52 -0.23 2.95 -17.96
N TYR A 53 -1.39 3.42 -18.42
CA TYR A 53 -2.27 2.66 -19.31
C TYR A 53 -1.53 2.30 -20.60
N GLN A 54 -0.86 3.26 -21.24
CA GLN A 54 -0.10 2.99 -22.45
C GLN A 54 0.99 1.93 -22.20
N ARG A 55 1.72 2.01 -21.08
CA ARG A 55 2.74 1.00 -20.71
C ARG A 55 2.12 -0.37 -20.50
N ARG A 56 0.99 -0.45 -19.80
CA ARG A 56 0.29 -1.72 -19.53
C ARG A 56 -0.26 -2.33 -20.81
N VAL A 57 -0.89 -1.54 -21.67
CA VAL A 57 -1.42 -1.99 -22.98
C VAL A 57 -0.31 -2.59 -23.86
N VAL A 58 0.86 -1.95 -23.89
CA VAL A 58 2.03 -2.49 -24.62
C VAL A 58 2.54 -3.80 -23.99
N LYS A 59 2.51 -3.91 -22.66
CA LYS A 59 2.96 -5.11 -21.94
C LYS A 59 1.97 -6.28 -22.05
N SER A 60 0.67 -6.03 -21.92
CA SER A 60 -0.40 -7.03 -22.00
C SER A 60 -0.75 -7.42 -23.43
N GLY A 61 -0.38 -6.59 -24.40
CA GLY A 61 -0.69 -6.79 -25.82
C GLY A 61 -2.13 -6.42 -26.18
N GLY A 62 -2.79 -5.57 -25.39
CA GLY A 62 -4.20 -5.25 -25.62
C GLY A 62 -4.83 -4.28 -24.65
N PHE A 63 -6.02 -3.78 -25.00
CA PHE A 63 -6.75 -2.77 -24.22
C PHE A 63 -7.71 -3.34 -23.17
N TRP A 64 -8.01 -4.65 -23.22
CA TRP A 64 -9.05 -5.32 -22.40
C TRP A 64 -8.92 -5.00 -20.91
N GLN A 65 -7.70 -5.06 -20.36
CA GLN A 65 -7.47 -4.76 -18.94
C GLN A 65 -7.88 -3.33 -18.59
N ILE A 66 -7.57 -2.38 -19.46
CA ILE A 66 -7.90 -0.96 -19.25
C ILE A 66 -9.39 -0.72 -19.49
N GLU A 67 -9.98 -1.40 -20.48
CA GLU A 67 -11.42 -1.32 -20.73
C GLU A 67 -12.24 -1.86 -19.56
N ASP A 68 -11.83 -2.99 -18.98
CA ASP A 68 -12.48 -3.58 -17.81
C ASP A 68 -12.35 -2.66 -16.59
N GLU A 69 -11.16 -2.07 -16.35
CA GLU A 69 -10.96 -1.08 -15.29
C GLU A 69 -11.83 0.18 -15.48
N ILE A 70 -11.96 0.67 -16.71
CA ILE A 70 -12.80 1.84 -17.01
C ILE A 70 -14.28 1.50 -16.81
N ALA A 71 -14.73 0.33 -17.24
CA ALA A 71 -16.11 -0.11 -17.07
C ALA A 71 -16.46 -0.30 -15.58
N GLU A 72 -15.57 -0.91 -14.80
CA GLU A 72 -15.73 -1.05 -13.35
C GLU A 72 -15.78 0.32 -12.66
N LEU A 73 -14.92 1.25 -13.08
CA LEU A 73 -14.90 2.61 -12.54
C LEU A 73 -16.20 3.37 -12.87
N GLU A 74 -16.71 3.25 -14.09
CA GLU A 74 -18.01 3.82 -14.49
C GLU A 74 -19.16 3.26 -13.65
N GLU A 75 -19.20 1.95 -13.46
CA GLU A 75 -20.23 1.30 -12.64
C GLU A 75 -20.13 1.73 -11.17
N ASN A 76 -18.93 1.80 -10.62
CA ASN A 76 -18.70 2.30 -9.27
C ASN A 76 -19.16 3.75 -9.12
N ILE A 77 -18.88 4.61 -10.10
CA ILE A 77 -19.37 5.99 -10.13
C ILE A 77 -20.90 6.01 -10.16
N ARG A 78 -21.53 5.20 -11.03
CA ARG A 78 -22.97 5.10 -11.17
C ARG A 78 -23.63 4.68 -9.85
N LEU A 79 -23.09 3.67 -9.18
CA LEU A 79 -23.58 3.18 -7.89
C LEU A 79 -23.37 4.22 -6.77
N ASN A 80 -22.19 4.84 -6.70
CA ASN A 80 -21.91 5.87 -5.68
C ASN A 80 -22.77 7.12 -5.85
N LEU A 81 -23.12 7.47 -7.09
CA LEU A 81 -23.95 8.63 -7.41
C LEU A 81 -25.46 8.31 -7.42
N ALA A 82 -25.86 7.05 -7.25
CA ALA A 82 -27.25 6.62 -7.29
C ALA A 82 -28.08 7.19 -6.12
N ASP A 83 -27.43 7.39 -4.96
CA ASP A 83 -28.08 7.90 -3.75
C ASP A 83 -28.26 9.42 -3.75
N TRP A 84 -27.70 10.13 -4.73
CA TRP A 84 -27.92 11.57 -4.92
C TRP A 84 -29.27 11.81 -5.58
N MET A 85 -30.08 12.65 -4.97
CA MET A 85 -31.40 13.07 -5.41
C MET A 85 -31.41 14.54 -5.78
N GLU A 86 -32.18 14.87 -6.79
CA GLU A 86 -32.49 16.25 -7.16
C GLU A 86 -33.77 16.68 -6.44
N LEU A 87 -33.71 17.81 -5.74
CA LEU A 87 -34.80 18.41 -4.99
C LEU A 87 -34.88 19.90 -5.30
N TYR A 88 -36.01 20.51 -4.93
CA TYR A 88 -36.28 21.93 -5.08
C TYR A 88 -36.58 22.51 -3.72
N ASP A 89 -36.02 23.68 -3.41
CA ASP A 89 -36.31 24.40 -2.18
C ASP A 89 -37.66 25.15 -2.27
N GLU A 90 -38.01 25.88 -1.21
CA GLU A 90 -39.25 26.67 -1.15
C GLU A 90 -39.29 27.82 -2.18
N HIS A 91 -38.13 28.24 -2.70
CA HIS A 91 -37.98 29.27 -3.71
C HIS A 91 -37.93 28.70 -5.15
N GLY A 92 -37.95 27.38 -5.30
CA GLY A 92 -37.82 26.68 -6.59
C GLY A 92 -36.38 26.55 -7.07
N GLU A 93 -35.40 26.81 -6.22
CA GLU A 93 -33.99 26.56 -6.50
C GLU A 93 -33.68 25.07 -6.37
N LYS A 94 -33.00 24.55 -7.38
CA LYS A 94 -32.59 23.15 -7.44
C LYS A 94 -31.39 22.92 -6.53
N PHE A 95 -31.47 21.89 -5.70
CA PHE A 95 -30.34 21.39 -4.92
C PHE A 95 -30.25 19.87 -4.99
N PHE A 96 -29.08 19.34 -4.64
CA PHE A 96 -28.79 17.92 -4.64
C PHE A 96 -28.62 17.43 -3.20
N TYR A 97 -29.30 16.35 -2.86
CA TYR A 97 -29.26 15.75 -1.53
C TYR A 97 -28.85 14.29 -1.62
N ASN A 98 -27.95 13.85 -0.74
CA ASN A 98 -27.52 12.47 -0.67
C ASN A 98 -28.18 11.76 0.49
N ARG A 99 -28.96 10.74 0.14
CA ARG A 99 -29.71 9.93 1.09
C ARG A 99 -28.83 9.10 2.04
N LYS A 100 -27.57 8.84 1.67
CA LYS A 100 -26.69 7.95 2.44
C LYS A 100 -25.95 8.64 3.58
N ASN A 101 -25.56 9.89 3.39
CA ASN A 101 -24.76 10.67 4.34
C ASN A 101 -25.42 11.96 4.81
N ASP A 102 -26.66 12.20 4.39
CA ASP A 102 -27.46 13.39 4.72
C ASP A 102 -26.81 14.72 4.29
N GLU A 103 -25.95 14.69 3.27
CA GLU A 103 -25.32 15.89 2.72
C GLU A 103 -26.19 16.55 1.66
N SER A 104 -26.24 17.88 1.67
CA SER A 104 -26.88 18.70 0.62
C SER A 104 -25.87 19.65 -0.02
N ARG A 105 -26.03 19.91 -1.32
CA ARG A 105 -25.21 20.84 -2.09
C ARG A 105 -25.99 21.42 -3.27
N PHE A 106 -25.63 22.63 -3.69
CA PHE A 106 -26.23 23.30 -4.84
C PHE A 106 -25.59 22.90 -6.17
N ASP A 107 -24.31 22.49 -6.15
CA ASP A 107 -23.61 21.99 -7.34
C ASP A 107 -23.90 20.50 -7.57
N ASP A 108 -24.07 20.11 -8.84
CA ASP A 108 -24.27 18.70 -9.20
C ASP A 108 -22.97 17.89 -8.98
N PRO A 109 -22.90 16.97 -8.01
CA PRO A 109 -21.73 16.12 -7.82
C PRO A 109 -21.35 15.30 -9.04
N ARG A 110 -22.36 14.91 -9.81
CA ARG A 110 -22.19 13.99 -10.93
C ARG A 110 -21.32 14.64 -12.00
N MET A 111 -21.45 15.96 -12.17
CA MET A 111 -20.74 16.70 -13.22
C MET A 111 -19.22 16.59 -13.10
N ALA A 112 -18.66 16.81 -11.89
CA ALA A 112 -17.22 16.74 -11.67
C ALA A 112 -16.67 15.31 -11.83
N VAL A 113 -17.41 14.32 -11.30
CA VAL A 113 -17.01 12.91 -11.36
C VAL A 113 -17.04 12.38 -12.80
N TYR A 114 -18.14 12.64 -13.53
CA TYR A 114 -18.25 12.25 -14.94
C TYR A 114 -17.26 12.99 -15.84
N HIS A 115 -16.95 14.26 -15.55
CA HIS A 115 -15.91 14.98 -16.30
C HIS A 115 -14.58 14.23 -16.30
N SER A 116 -14.14 13.73 -15.14
CA SER A 116 -12.90 12.95 -15.03
C SER A 116 -12.97 11.63 -15.80
N LEU A 117 -14.11 10.92 -15.73
CA LEU A 117 -14.34 9.67 -16.46
C LEU A 117 -14.34 9.90 -17.98
N TYR A 118 -15.06 10.91 -18.46
CA TYR A 118 -15.11 11.24 -19.89
C TYR A 118 -13.76 11.66 -20.44
N ALA A 119 -12.98 12.44 -19.68
CA ALA A 119 -11.61 12.78 -20.07
C ALA A 119 -10.76 11.51 -20.21
N ARG A 120 -10.87 10.56 -19.27
CA ARG A 120 -10.18 9.26 -19.32
C ARG A 120 -10.59 8.45 -20.56
N ILE A 121 -11.89 8.28 -20.79
CA ILE A 121 -12.44 7.55 -21.95
C ILE A 121 -11.94 8.20 -23.25
N LYS A 122 -11.99 9.53 -23.35
CA LYS A 122 -11.54 10.29 -24.52
C LYS A 122 -10.06 10.06 -24.81
N LEU A 123 -9.20 10.10 -23.79
CA LEU A 123 -7.77 9.86 -23.94
C LEU A 123 -7.47 8.40 -24.33
N VAL A 124 -8.21 7.44 -23.79
CA VAL A 124 -8.09 6.03 -24.19
C VAL A 124 -8.57 5.81 -25.63
N ALA A 125 -9.67 6.43 -26.05
CA ALA A 125 -10.13 6.36 -27.44
C ALA A 125 -9.06 6.90 -28.41
N LYS A 126 -8.47 8.05 -28.10
CA LYS A 126 -7.35 8.62 -28.86
C LYS A 126 -6.12 7.70 -28.86
N MET A 127 -5.84 7.03 -27.73
CA MET A 127 -4.77 6.04 -27.66
C MET A 127 -5.03 4.84 -28.60
N LYS A 128 -6.28 4.36 -28.68
CA LYS A 128 -6.67 3.28 -29.60
C LYS A 128 -6.51 3.69 -31.07
N GLU A 129 -6.85 4.93 -31.42
CA GLU A 129 -6.60 5.46 -32.77
C GLU A 129 -5.11 5.45 -33.12
N ARG A 130 -4.25 5.77 -32.14
CA ARG A 130 -2.78 5.75 -32.30
C ARG A 130 -2.18 4.35 -32.28
N LEU A 131 -2.84 3.37 -31.66
CA LEU A 131 -2.38 1.99 -31.51
C LEU A 131 -3.42 0.99 -32.08
N PRO A 132 -3.72 1.03 -33.39
CA PRO A 132 -4.83 0.28 -33.97
C PRO A 132 -4.63 -1.24 -33.91
N VAL A 133 -3.38 -1.71 -33.97
CA VAL A 133 -3.06 -3.14 -33.86
C VAL A 133 -3.42 -3.68 -32.47
N LEU A 134 -3.04 -2.94 -31.43
CA LEU A 134 -3.34 -3.31 -30.05
C LEU A 134 -4.83 -3.14 -29.74
N ALA A 135 -5.49 -2.14 -30.34
CA ALA A 135 -6.93 -1.91 -30.18
C ALA A 135 -7.79 -3.05 -30.76
N ARG A 136 -7.28 -3.76 -31.77
CA ARG A 136 -7.98 -4.88 -32.44
C ARG A 136 -7.56 -6.26 -31.95
N ALA A 137 -6.60 -6.34 -31.04
CA ALA A 137 -6.18 -7.64 -30.54
C ALA A 137 -7.37 -8.37 -29.87
N PRO A 138 -7.38 -9.70 -29.81
CA PRO A 138 -8.44 -10.41 -29.11
C PRO A 138 -8.19 -10.36 -27.60
N ARG A 139 -9.27 -10.29 -26.81
CA ARG A 139 -9.20 -10.56 -25.38
C ARG A 139 -8.62 -11.97 -25.18
N PRO A 140 -7.62 -12.15 -24.30
CA PRO A 140 -7.11 -13.49 -24.00
C PRO A 140 -8.26 -14.34 -23.46
N ALA A 141 -8.31 -15.60 -23.90
CA ALA A 141 -9.30 -16.53 -23.36
C ALA A 141 -9.13 -16.60 -21.84
N GLU A 142 -10.27 -16.58 -21.13
CA GLU A 142 -10.24 -16.83 -19.69
C GLU A 142 -9.59 -18.19 -19.44
N PRO A 143 -8.63 -18.29 -18.50
CA PRO A 143 -7.97 -19.55 -18.20
C PRO A 143 -9.01 -20.61 -17.84
N SER A 144 -8.89 -21.82 -18.42
CA SER A 144 -9.77 -22.92 -18.04
C SER A 144 -9.59 -23.25 -16.56
N GLU A 145 -10.61 -23.84 -15.91
CA GLU A 145 -10.47 -24.35 -14.54
C GLU A 145 -9.25 -25.27 -14.40
N GLN A 146 -8.93 -26.04 -15.44
CA GLN A 146 -7.74 -26.89 -15.51
C GLN A 146 -6.45 -26.07 -15.51
N ASP A 147 -6.38 -25.00 -16.29
CA ASP A 147 -5.22 -24.11 -16.35
C ASP A 147 -4.99 -23.42 -15.00
N ILE A 148 -6.08 -22.98 -14.34
CA ILE A 148 -6.03 -22.38 -13.01
C ILE A 148 -5.51 -23.39 -11.98
N MET A 149 -5.99 -24.63 -12.02
CA MET A 149 -5.52 -25.69 -11.12
C MET A 149 -4.04 -25.99 -11.32
N ILE A 150 -3.59 -26.06 -12.57
CA ILE A 150 -2.18 -26.27 -12.92
C ILE A 150 -1.33 -25.10 -12.40
N GLN A 151 -1.75 -23.85 -12.65
CA GLN A 151 -1.04 -22.65 -12.17
C GLN A 151 -0.92 -22.62 -10.65
N ARG A 152 -2.01 -22.93 -9.92
CA ARG A 152 -1.98 -23.02 -8.45
C ARG A 152 -0.97 -24.05 -7.96
N ARG A 153 -0.91 -25.22 -8.61
CA ARG A 153 0.06 -26.27 -8.25
C ARG A 153 1.49 -25.79 -8.48
N VAL A 154 1.76 -25.16 -9.62
CA VAL A 154 3.09 -24.60 -9.92
C VAL A 154 3.48 -23.55 -8.88
N GLU A 155 2.59 -22.61 -8.55
CA GLU A 155 2.86 -21.61 -7.51
C GLU A 155 3.13 -22.22 -6.13
N GLU A 156 2.39 -23.27 -5.75
CA GLU A 156 2.63 -23.97 -4.50
C GLU A 156 4.02 -24.64 -4.47
N GLU A 157 4.42 -25.26 -5.58
CA GLU A 157 5.75 -25.85 -5.73
C GLU A 157 6.85 -24.79 -5.66
N GLU A 158 6.69 -23.65 -6.34
CA GLU A 158 7.61 -22.52 -6.26
C GLU A 158 7.71 -21.96 -4.84
N LYS A 159 6.58 -21.77 -4.15
CA LYS A 159 6.55 -21.32 -2.75
C LYS A 159 7.27 -22.29 -1.83
N ARG A 160 7.07 -23.61 -2.02
CA ARG A 160 7.78 -24.65 -1.26
C ARG A 160 9.28 -24.60 -1.52
N TYR A 161 9.68 -24.45 -2.78
CA TYR A 161 11.09 -24.33 -3.17
C TYR A 161 11.75 -23.10 -2.55
N LEU A 162 11.11 -21.93 -2.61
CA LEU A 162 11.60 -20.70 -1.99
C LEU A 162 11.72 -20.85 -0.47
N ALA A 163 10.72 -21.43 0.20
CA ALA A 163 10.78 -21.69 1.63
C ALA A 163 11.93 -22.63 2.01
N TYR A 164 12.20 -23.63 1.18
CA TYR A 164 13.32 -24.55 1.35
C TYR A 164 14.68 -23.85 1.18
N LEU A 165 14.82 -23.01 0.15
CA LEU A 165 16.02 -22.18 -0.06
C LEU A 165 16.29 -21.23 1.11
N ILE A 166 15.26 -20.56 1.61
CA ILE A 166 15.38 -19.65 2.77
C ILE A 166 15.87 -20.43 4.00
N LYS A 167 15.36 -21.64 4.24
CA LYS A 167 15.84 -22.52 5.31
C LYS A 167 17.32 -22.82 5.13
N ILE A 168 17.76 -23.29 3.96
CA ILE A 168 19.18 -23.57 3.68
C ILE A 168 20.05 -22.32 3.91
N GLN A 169 19.67 -21.17 3.36
CA GLN A 169 20.41 -19.93 3.53
C GLN A 169 20.52 -19.52 5.01
N SER A 170 19.45 -19.66 5.78
CA SER A 170 19.47 -19.38 7.23
C SER A 170 20.45 -20.29 7.98
N PHE A 171 20.48 -21.60 7.64
CA PHE A 171 21.44 -22.54 8.21
C PHE A 171 22.88 -22.17 7.83
N ALA A 172 23.12 -21.85 6.56
CA ALA A 172 24.43 -21.42 6.09
C ALA A 172 24.92 -20.16 6.82
N ARG A 173 24.06 -19.15 7.03
CA ARG A 173 24.38 -17.95 7.81
C ARG A 173 24.75 -18.28 9.26
N VAL A 174 24.04 -19.22 9.90
CA VAL A 174 24.36 -19.68 11.27
C VAL A 174 25.72 -20.39 11.31
N ILE A 175 26.03 -21.21 10.31
CA ILE A 175 27.33 -21.90 10.22
C ILE A 175 28.46 -20.89 10.02
N LEU A 176 28.30 -19.96 9.08
CA LEU A 176 29.26 -18.91 8.80
C LEU A 176 29.49 -18.01 10.02
N SER A 177 28.43 -17.60 10.72
CA SER A 177 28.55 -16.79 11.94
C SER A 177 29.28 -17.55 13.06
N LYS A 178 28.97 -18.83 13.26
CA LYS A 178 29.69 -19.68 14.23
C LYS A 178 31.16 -19.83 13.87
N ARG A 179 31.50 -20.04 12.60
CA ARG A 179 32.91 -20.10 12.14
C ARG A 179 33.62 -18.77 12.39
N LYS A 180 32.98 -17.63 12.04
CA LYS A 180 33.51 -16.29 12.27
C LYS A 180 33.80 -16.04 13.76
N VAL A 181 32.87 -16.39 14.65
CA VAL A 181 33.04 -16.25 16.11
C VAL A 181 34.19 -17.11 16.62
N ARG A 182 34.32 -18.37 16.18
CA ARG A 182 35.46 -19.24 16.57
C ARG A 182 36.80 -18.65 16.12
N LEU A 183 36.85 -18.13 14.90
CA LEU A 183 38.05 -17.49 14.36
C LEU A 183 38.43 -16.25 15.16
N MET A 184 37.47 -15.36 15.47
CA MET A 184 37.71 -14.20 16.33
C MET A 184 38.18 -14.58 17.75
N GLN A 185 37.63 -15.66 18.32
CA GLN A 185 38.07 -16.20 19.61
C GLN A 185 39.50 -16.73 19.55
N ALA A 186 39.86 -17.45 18.48
CA ALA A 186 41.21 -17.98 18.26
C ALA A 186 42.25 -16.85 18.09
N LEU A 187 41.88 -15.77 17.39
CA LEU A 187 42.69 -14.55 17.26
C LEU A 187 42.76 -13.70 18.55
N ARG A 188 42.17 -14.15 19.67
CA ARG A 188 42.07 -13.43 20.96
C ARG A 188 41.49 -12.00 20.89
N THR A 189 40.87 -11.64 19.76
CA THR A 189 40.20 -10.33 19.55
C THR A 189 38.92 -10.17 20.36
N VAL A 190 38.31 -11.28 20.78
CA VAL A 190 37.11 -11.30 21.62
C VAL A 190 37.46 -11.96 22.95
N GLN A 191 37.71 -11.16 23.99
CA GLN A 191 37.69 -11.67 25.35
C GLN A 191 36.24 -11.81 25.82
N LYS A 192 35.93 -12.89 26.55
CA LYS A 192 34.69 -12.92 27.34
C LYS A 192 34.81 -11.83 28.40
N GLY A 193 34.11 -10.71 28.19
CA GLY A 193 33.96 -9.70 29.24
C GLY A 193 33.44 -10.34 30.54
N PRO A 194 33.69 -9.71 31.71
CA PRO A 194 33.20 -10.22 32.99
C PRO A 194 31.70 -10.51 32.88
N GLN A 195 31.31 -11.73 33.21
CA GLN A 195 29.94 -12.24 33.09
C GLN A 195 29.33 -12.44 34.49
N PRO A 196 29.08 -11.36 35.26
CA PRO A 196 28.72 -11.44 36.68
C PRO A 196 27.37 -12.12 36.94
N LEU A 197 26.55 -12.27 35.89
CA LEU A 197 25.19 -12.82 35.92
C LEU A 197 25.10 -14.26 35.38
N ARG A 198 26.22 -14.84 34.92
CA ARG A 198 26.25 -16.22 34.38
C ARG A 198 25.84 -17.21 35.46
N GLY A 199 24.82 -18.02 35.18
CA GLY A 199 24.25 -18.98 36.13
C GLY A 199 23.30 -18.38 37.18
N LYS A 200 23.23 -17.04 37.30
CA LYS A 200 22.29 -16.33 38.19
C LYS A 200 20.96 -16.01 37.51
N LEU A 201 21.01 -15.65 36.22
CA LEU A 201 19.84 -15.29 35.41
C LEU A 201 19.72 -16.21 34.18
N ARG A 202 18.49 -16.46 33.74
CA ARG A 202 18.14 -17.18 32.50
C ARG A 202 16.99 -16.47 31.79
N LEU A 203 17.04 -16.45 30.46
CA LEU A 203 15.93 -15.97 29.64
C LEU A 203 14.85 -17.06 29.57
N ARG A 204 13.59 -16.68 29.74
CA ARG A 204 12.43 -17.58 29.67
C ARG A 204 11.27 -16.87 28.97
N MET A 205 10.56 -17.58 28.11
CA MET A 205 9.30 -17.10 27.55
C MET A 205 8.21 -17.23 28.60
N GLU A 206 7.63 -16.11 29.03
CA GLU A 206 6.60 -16.03 30.06
C GLU A 206 5.37 -15.29 29.51
N LYS A 207 4.16 -15.71 29.90
CA LYS A 207 2.92 -15.04 29.48
C LYS A 207 2.65 -13.88 30.44
N LEU A 208 2.57 -12.67 29.91
CA LEU A 208 2.17 -11.49 30.68
C LEU A 208 0.63 -11.43 30.71
N GLY A 209 0.05 -12.06 31.74
CA GLY A 209 -1.37 -11.96 32.05
C GLY A 209 -2.31 -12.94 31.32
N PRO A 210 -3.62 -12.91 31.63
CA PRO A 210 -4.60 -13.91 31.19
C PRO A 210 -4.94 -13.90 29.69
N GLY A 211 -4.35 -13.00 28.89
CA GLY A 211 -4.57 -12.90 27.45
C GLY A 211 -3.38 -12.36 26.64
N GLY A 212 -2.23 -12.10 27.27
CA GLY A 212 -1.07 -11.52 26.61
C GLY A 212 -0.18 -12.56 25.92
N GLY A 213 0.51 -12.13 24.85
CA GLY A 213 1.52 -12.91 24.15
C GLY A 213 2.65 -13.38 25.07
N LYS A 214 3.39 -14.41 24.64
CA LYS A 214 4.58 -14.86 25.36
C LYS A 214 5.71 -13.87 25.08
N GLU A 215 6.25 -13.25 26.12
CA GLU A 215 7.41 -12.36 26.00
C GLU A 215 8.66 -12.99 26.64
N LEU A 216 9.82 -12.57 26.15
CA LEU A 216 11.12 -13.05 26.61
C LEU A 216 11.52 -12.29 27.89
N VAL A 217 11.31 -12.89 29.05
CA VAL A 217 11.59 -12.27 30.36
C VAL A 217 12.86 -12.85 30.99
N LEU A 218 13.61 -11.98 31.67
CA LEU A 218 14.82 -12.36 32.40
C LEU A 218 14.44 -12.85 33.82
N SER A 219 14.68 -14.13 34.09
CA SER A 219 14.29 -14.78 35.36
C SER A 219 15.50 -15.32 36.14
N GLN A 220 15.46 -15.28 37.47
CA GLN A 220 16.51 -15.90 38.29
C GLN A 220 16.47 -17.43 38.20
N THR A 221 17.64 -18.06 38.12
CA THR A 221 17.76 -19.52 38.16
C THR A 221 17.33 -20.08 39.52
N THR A 222 16.84 -21.31 39.55
CA THR A 222 16.39 -21.98 40.77
C THR A 222 17.52 -22.09 41.81
N GLY A 223 18.74 -22.42 41.36
CA GLY A 223 19.93 -22.46 42.22
C GLY A 223 20.24 -21.11 42.86
N HIS A 224 20.18 -20.01 42.09
CA HIS A 224 20.44 -18.68 42.62
C HIS A 224 19.36 -18.19 43.58
N ARG A 225 18.08 -18.50 43.31
CA ARG A 225 16.98 -18.22 44.25
C ARG A 225 17.17 -18.93 45.60
N ARG A 226 17.52 -20.23 45.57
CA ARG A 226 17.78 -21.03 46.77
C ARG A 226 18.96 -20.49 47.57
N HIS A 227 20.05 -20.15 46.89
CA HIS A 227 21.23 -19.56 47.52
C HIS A 227 20.85 -18.24 48.22
N ARG A 228 20.18 -17.32 47.53
CA ARG A 228 19.75 -16.03 48.11
C ARG A 228 18.81 -16.22 49.31
N ALA A 229 17.89 -17.19 49.26
CA ALA A 229 17.02 -17.53 50.38
C ALA A 229 17.82 -18.05 51.59
N ALA A 230 18.77 -18.97 51.36
CA ALA A 230 19.66 -19.48 52.40
C ALA A 230 20.53 -18.37 53.02
N THR A 231 21.09 -17.46 52.21
CA THR A 231 21.85 -16.30 52.71
C THR A 231 20.98 -15.38 53.57
N LYS A 232 19.72 -15.16 53.17
CA LYS A 232 18.77 -14.34 53.94
C LYS A 232 18.40 -14.98 55.29
N ILE A 233 18.25 -16.30 55.32
CA ILE A 233 18.00 -17.07 56.55
C ILE A 233 19.24 -17.00 57.46
N GLN A 234 20.44 -17.21 56.91
CA GLN A 234 21.69 -17.13 57.68
C GLN A 234 21.97 -15.73 58.22
N ALA A 235 21.67 -14.67 57.46
CA ALA A 235 21.81 -13.29 57.91
C ALA A 235 20.87 -12.96 59.08
N ARG A 236 19.62 -13.47 59.05
CA ARG A 236 18.70 -13.37 60.19
C ARG A 236 19.19 -14.11 61.43
N MET A 237 19.72 -15.33 61.25
CA MET A 237 20.29 -16.11 62.36
C MET A 237 21.53 -15.46 62.99
N ARG A 238 22.24 -14.59 62.24
CA ARG A 238 23.39 -13.81 62.71
C ARG A 238 23.01 -12.41 63.22
N GLY A 239 21.71 -12.06 63.25
CA GLY A 239 21.22 -10.76 63.72
C GLY A 239 21.55 -9.57 62.80
N MET A 240 21.90 -9.81 61.54
CA MET A 240 22.33 -8.77 60.59
C MET A 240 21.20 -8.21 59.71
N LEU A 241 19.93 -8.49 60.00
CA LEU A 241 18.75 -7.99 59.29
C LEU A 241 17.55 -7.84 60.21
#